data_AF-A0A950Y3P1-F1
#
_entry.id   AF-A0A950Y3P1-F1
#
_cell.length_a   1.000
_cell.length_b   1.000
_cell.length_c   1.000
_cell.angle_alpha   90.00
_cell.angle_beta   90.00
_cell.angle_gamma   90.00
#
_symmetry.space_group_name_H-M   'P 1'
#
loop_
_entity.id
_entity.type
_entity.pdbx_description
1 polymer ?
#
loop_
_entity_poly.entity_id
_entity_poly.type
_entity_poly.pdbx_seq_one_letter_code
_entity_poly.pdbx_strand_id
1 'polypeptide(L)'
;LAMKYMERKLLLRRLRINRIAPQELAEMLERGEPVTVIDLRHPAEIEREGHKVPGALVLRPDELRSRSGEIPRDQRIILYCT
;
A
#
# COMPACT_ATOMS: atom_id res chain seq x y z
N LEU A 1 -21.43 -11.82 21.11
CA LEU A 1 -19.96 -11.86 20.91
C LEU A 1 -19.53 -12.74 19.74
N ALA A 2 -20.01 -13.99 19.61
CA ALA A 2 -19.63 -14.91 18.53
C ALA A 2 -19.95 -14.41 17.10
N MET A 3 -21.13 -13.81 16.88
CA MET A 3 -21.50 -13.27 15.54
C MET A 3 -20.56 -12.15 15.08
N LYS A 4 -20.24 -11.19 15.95
CA LYS A 4 -19.29 -10.10 15.65
C LYS A 4 -17.88 -10.63 15.35
N TYR A 5 -17.45 -11.68 16.04
CA TYR A 5 -16.19 -12.37 15.76
C TYR A 5 -16.20 -13.06 14.38
N MET A 6 -17.30 -13.72 14.02
CA MET A 6 -17.45 -14.36 12.71
C MET A 6 -17.51 -13.35 11.57
N GLU A 7 -18.27 -12.25 11.73
CA GLU A 7 -18.30 -11.11 10.81
C GLU A 7 -16.89 -10.56 10.57
N ARG A 8 -16.14 -10.31 11.65
CA ARG A 8 -14.75 -9.85 11.57
C ARG A 8 -13.85 -10.84 10.84
N LYS A 9 -13.95 -12.14 11.14
CA LYS A 9 -13.13 -13.18 10.50
C LYS A 9 -13.42 -13.30 9.00
N LEU A 10 -14.69 -13.21 8.60
CA LEU A 10 -15.10 -13.24 7.20
C LEU A 10 -14.66 -11.98 6.46
N LEU A 11 -14.78 -10.81 7.08
CA LEU A 11 -14.30 -9.54 6.52
C LEU A 11 -12.78 -9.58 6.28
N LEU A 12 -11.99 -9.98 7.28
CA LEU A 12 -10.53 -10.07 7.15
C LEU A 12 -10.09 -11.10 6.10
N ARG A 13 -10.84 -12.20 5.95
CA ARG A 13 -10.62 -13.16 4.86
C ARG A 13 -10.91 -12.57 3.49
N ARG A 14 -11.95 -11.74 3.35
CA ARG A 14 -12.27 -11.05 2.09
C ARG A 14 -11.27 -9.94 1.76
N LEU A 15 -10.75 -9.26 2.78
CA LEU A 15 -9.74 -8.21 2.66
C LEU A 15 -8.31 -8.76 2.58
N ARG A 16 -8.13 -10.07 2.38
CA ARG A 16 -6.82 -10.69 2.32
C ARG A 16 -6.16 -10.35 0.97
N ILE A 17 -5.65 -9.14 0.88
CA ILE A 17 -4.80 -8.65 -0.19
C ILE A 17 -3.49 -9.46 -0.16
N ASN A 18 -2.93 -9.76 -1.32
CA ASN A 18 -1.63 -10.41 -1.41
C ASN A 18 -0.57 -9.47 -0.80
N ARG A 19 0.00 -9.86 0.35
CA ARG A 19 1.06 -9.10 1.01
C ARG A 19 2.40 -9.66 0.57
N ILE A 20 3.36 -8.77 0.39
CA ILE A 20 4.75 -9.11 0.17
C ILE A 20 5.58 -8.66 1.38
N ALA A 21 6.72 -9.30 1.59
CA ALA A 21 7.70 -8.85 2.57
C ALA A 21 8.46 -7.61 2.07
N PRO A 22 8.99 -6.75 2.96
CA PRO A 22 9.81 -5.60 2.55
C PRO A 22 11.03 -6.00 1.70
N GLN A 23 11.64 -7.15 1.99
CA GLN A 23 12.77 -7.69 1.24
C GLN A 23 12.38 -8.04 -0.21
N GLU A 24 11.19 -8.61 -0.40
CA GLU A 24 10.69 -8.91 -1.75
C GLU A 24 10.50 -7.64 -2.58
N LEU A 25 9.97 -6.56 -1.97
CA LEU A 25 9.90 -5.26 -2.64
C LEU A 25 11.29 -4.71 -2.99
N ALA A 26 12.25 -4.82 -2.08
CA ALA A 26 13.61 -4.35 -2.32
C ALA A 26 14.26 -5.07 -3.51
N GLU A 27 14.16 -6.40 -3.57
CA GLU A 27 14.68 -7.19 -4.69
C GLU A 27 14.00 -6.81 -6.02
N MET A 28 12.69 -6.57 -6.03
CA MET A 28 11.98 -6.14 -7.24
C MET A 28 12.50 -4.79 -7.76
N LEU A 29 12.75 -3.84 -6.85
CA LEU A 29 13.31 -2.53 -7.19
C LEU A 29 14.75 -2.67 -7.71
N GLU A 30 15.58 -3.50 -7.07
CA GLU A 30 16.95 -3.78 -7.50
C GLU A 30 17.02 -4.45 -8.88
N ARG A 31 16.06 -5.34 -9.20
CA ARG A 31 15.91 -5.96 -10.52
C ARG A 31 15.36 -5.01 -11.60
N GLY A 32 14.93 -3.81 -11.23
CA GLY A 32 14.30 -2.86 -12.15
C GLY A 32 12.94 -3.33 -12.65
N GLU A 33 12.21 -4.13 -11.87
CA GLU A 33 10.84 -4.52 -12.23
C GLU A 33 9.93 -3.29 -12.28
N PRO A 34 8.96 -3.23 -13.23
CA PRO A 34 8.02 -2.14 -13.33
C PRO A 34 6.98 -2.23 -12.20
N VAL A 35 7.33 -1.66 -11.04
CA VAL A 35 6.48 -1.55 -9.86
C VAL A 35 6.21 -0.09 -9.52
N THR A 36 4.98 0.20 -9.13
CA THR A 36 4.59 1.49 -8.56
C THR A 36 4.34 1.31 -7.07
N VAL A 37 5.14 2.00 -6.24
CA VAL A 37 4.97 2.00 -4.79
C VAL A 37 4.13 3.21 -4.39
N ILE A 38 3.08 2.98 -3.61
CA ILE A 38 2.18 4.03 -3.10
C ILE A 38 2.24 4.05 -1.57
N ASP A 39 2.61 5.20 -1.04
CA ASP A 39 2.59 5.52 0.39
C ASP A 39 1.23 6.11 0.75
N LEU A 40 0.48 5.40 1.60
CA LEU A 40 -0.85 5.79 2.06
C LEU A 40 -0.83 6.53 3.41
N ARG A 41 0.35 6.79 3.99
CA ARG A 41 0.48 7.45 5.29
C ARG A 41 -0.01 8.90 5.24
N HIS A 42 -0.55 9.37 6.35
CA HIS A 42 -0.88 10.79 6.51
C HIS A 42 0.42 11.62 6.56
N PRO A 43 0.45 12.87 6.06
CA PRO A 43 1.65 13.71 6.08
C PRO A 43 2.35 13.79 7.45
N ALA A 44 1.57 13.88 8.53
CA ALA A 44 2.09 13.89 9.90
C ALA A 44 2.86 12.60 10.29
N GLU A 45 2.48 11.44 9.76
CA GLU A 45 3.21 10.18 9.99
C GLU A 45 4.53 10.16 9.22
N ILE A 46 4.52 10.68 7.98
CA ILE A 46 5.72 10.83 7.15
C ILE A 46 6.71 11.78 7.82
N GLU A 47 6.24 12.92 8.31
CA GLU A 47 7.05 13.90 9.06
C GLU A 47 7.65 13.29 10.34
N ARG A 48 6.86 12.49 11.07
CA ARG A 48 7.32 11.82 12.29
C ARG A 48 8.37 10.75 12.03
N GLU A 49 8.20 9.93 10.99
CA GLU A 49 9.10 8.81 10.67
C GLU A 49 10.32 9.26 9.87
N GLY A 50 10.23 10.36 9.12
CA GLY A 50 11.34 11.02 8.44
C GLY A 50 11.89 10.27 7.22
N HIS A 51 11.27 9.16 6.80
CA HIS A 51 11.70 8.39 5.62
C HIS A 51 10.52 7.73 4.90
N LYS A 52 10.74 7.45 3.61
CA LYS A 52 9.83 6.73 2.72
C LYS A 52 10.61 5.89 1.72
N VAL A 53 9.95 4.93 1.07
CA VAL A 53 10.56 4.19 -0.03
C VAL A 53 10.90 5.17 -1.17
N PRO A 54 12.13 5.19 -1.69
CA PRO A 54 12.51 6.04 -2.81
C PRO A 54 11.59 5.83 -4.02
N GLY A 55 11.17 6.92 -4.67
CA GLY A 55 10.25 6.87 -5.80
C GLY A 55 8.78 6.59 -5.43
N ALA A 56 8.44 6.36 -4.16
CA ALA A 56 7.06 6.14 -3.77
C ALA A 56 6.19 7.39 -3.98
N LEU A 57 5.03 7.17 -4.59
CA LEU A 57 3.98 8.18 -4.76
C LEU A 57 3.19 8.29 -3.46
N VAL A 58 3.08 9.51 -2.92
CA VAL A 58 2.29 9.75 -1.70
C VAL A 58 0.86 10.06 -2.13
N LEU A 59 -0.07 9.16 -1.79
CA LEU A 59 -1.51 9.31 -2.01
C LEU A 59 -2.24 8.95 -0.74
N ARG A 60 -2.98 9.90 -0.16
CA ARG A 60 -3.85 9.55 0.96
C ARG A 60 -4.99 8.64 0.48
N PRO A 61 -5.55 7.79 1.35
CA PRO A 61 -6.69 6.93 1.00
C PRO A 61 -7.88 7.70 0.39
N ASP A 62 -8.13 8.92 0.85
CA ASP A 62 -9.22 9.77 0.33
C ASP A 62 -8.90 10.44 -1.02
N GLU A 63 -7.61 10.56 -1.38
CA GLU A 63 -7.16 11.12 -2.65
C GLU A 63 -7.09 10.07 -3.77
N LEU A 64 -7.06 8.77 -3.43
CA LEU A 64 -6.94 7.68 -4.41
C LEU A 64 -7.95 7.77 -5.56
N ARG A 65 -9.18 8.25 -5.27
CA ARG A 65 -10.22 8.37 -6.28
C ARG A 65 -9.99 9.56 -7.22
N SER A 66 -9.68 10.74 -6.68
CA SER A 66 -9.45 11.95 -7.46
C SER A 66 -8.14 11.89 -8.27
N ARG A 67 -7.11 11.26 -7.71
CA ARG A 67 -5.77 11.12 -8.30
C ARG A 67 -5.54 9.77 -8.98
N SER A 68 -6.62 9.03 -9.28
CA SER A 68 -6.53 7.69 -9.90
C SER A 68 -5.87 7.67 -11.29
N GLY A 69 -5.74 8.84 -11.95
CA GLY A 69 -5.00 8.99 -13.20
C GLY A 69 -3.47 8.97 -13.05
N GLU A 70 -2.95 9.20 -11.84
CA GLU A 70 -1.51 9.12 -11.55
C GLU A 70 -1.02 7.68 -11.34
N ILE A 71 -1.95 6.74 -11.16
CA ILE A 71 -1.66 5.34 -10.87
C ILE A 71 -1.58 4.57 -12.19
N PRO A 72 -0.40 4.05 -12.59
CA PRO A 72 -0.25 3.25 -13.80
C PRO A 72 -1.13 2.00 -13.74
N ARG A 73 -1.72 1.64 -14.88
CA ARG A 73 -2.65 0.49 -14.98
C ARG A 73 -1.98 -0.78 -15.51
N ASP A 74 -0.79 -0.63 -16.07
CA ASP A 74 0.02 -1.64 -16.74
C ASP A 74 1.17 -2.18 -15.85
N GLN A 75 1.27 -1.69 -14.62
CA GLN A 75 2.34 -2.04 -13.68
C GLN A 75 1.78 -2.65 -12.40
N ARG A 76 2.63 -3.36 -11.68
CA ARG A 76 2.26 -3.90 -10.37
C ARG A 76 2.25 -2.77 -9.35
N ILE A 77 1.12 -2.62 -8.65
CA ILE A 77 0.94 -1.61 -7.59
C ILE A 77 1.20 -2.25 -6.23
N ILE A 78 2.04 -1.61 -5.43
CA ILE A 78 2.38 -2.04 -4.07
C ILE A 78 2.01 -0.90 -3.12
N LEU A 79 1.06 -1.16 -2.22
CA LEU A 79 0.58 -0.19 -1.25
C LEU A 79 1.26 -0.45 0.10
N TYR A 80 1.69 0.60 0.79
CA TYR A 80 2.09 0.50 2.18
C TYR A 80 1.49 1.63 3.03
N CYS A 81 1.27 1.30 4.29
CA CYS A 81 0.80 2.19 5.35
C CYS A 81 1.40 1.71 6.67
N THR A 82 1.19 2.48 7.74
CA THR A 82 1.53 2.09 9.12
C THR A 82 0.63 0.97 9.63
#